data_AF-A0A1A1XKC5-F1
#
_entry.id   AF-A0A1A1XKC5-F1
#
_cell.length_a   1.000
_cell.length_b   1.000
_cell.length_c   1.000
_cell.angle_alpha   90.00
_cell.angle_beta   90.00
_cell.angle_gamma   90.00
#
_symmetry.space_group_name_H-M   'P 1'
#
loop_
_entity.id
_entity.type
_entity.pdbx_description
1 polymer ?
#
loop_
_entity_poly.entity_id
_entity_poly.type
_entity_poly.pdbx_seq_one_letter_code
_entity_poly.pdbx_strand_id
1 'polypeptide(L)'
;MTGQLIVSISQISDRTLGDVASFCAELDARGVPASLLVAPRLKGGYRLDRDPATVEWLARRRSGGDAIVLHGYDEAATKKRRGEFASLPAHEANLRLMGADRVLEHLSLRTRLFAAPGWTVSPGTVTALPRNGFRLLADLNGVTDLVRGTTTRARVVGIGEGFLSEPWWCRTVVLAAERTARREGLVRVAVAAKHLRRPGPRQAMLDAIDLALLHQCEPVVYRWRGFSALTEAA
;
A
#
# COMPACT_ATOMS: atom_id res chain seq x y z
N MET A 1 -5.60 -14.86 -18.79
CA MET A 1 -4.53 -13.88 -18.47
C MET A 1 -4.02 -14.31 -17.11
N THR A 2 -2.72 -14.39 -16.85
CA THR A 2 -2.29 -14.78 -15.50
C THR A 2 -2.79 -13.77 -14.46
N GLY A 3 -3.27 -14.26 -13.32
CA GLY A 3 -3.66 -13.38 -12.20
C GLY A 3 -2.49 -12.54 -11.72
N GLN A 4 -2.74 -11.56 -10.87
CA GLN A 4 -1.69 -10.69 -10.33
C GLN A 4 -1.74 -10.68 -8.80
N LEU A 5 -0.59 -10.54 -8.16
CA LEU A 5 -0.47 -10.44 -6.70
C LEU A 5 0.21 -9.13 -6.32
N ILE A 6 -0.45 -8.33 -5.47
CA ILE A 6 0.15 -7.17 -4.80
C ILE A 6 0.14 -7.40 -3.30
N VAL A 7 1.33 -7.32 -2.69
CA VAL A 7 1.54 -7.38 -1.23
C VAL A 7 1.83 -5.98 -0.71
N SER A 8 1.00 -5.50 0.23
CA SER A 8 1.13 -4.15 0.80
C SER A 8 1.49 -4.20 2.28
N ILE A 9 2.45 -3.39 2.71
CA ILE A 9 2.86 -3.28 4.12
C ILE A 9 2.76 -1.83 4.56
N SER A 10 2.05 -1.57 5.64
CA SER A 10 1.85 -0.22 6.19
C SER A 10 2.34 -0.10 7.63
N GLN A 11 2.20 1.08 8.23
CA GLN A 11 2.59 1.35 9.63
C GLN A 11 4.09 1.06 9.89
N ILE A 12 4.93 1.37 8.90
CA ILE A 12 6.38 1.20 8.95
C ILE A 12 6.99 2.32 9.78
N SER A 13 7.74 1.97 10.82
CA SER A 13 8.47 2.89 11.68
C SER A 13 9.71 2.22 12.26
N ASP A 14 10.59 2.99 12.89
CA ASP A 14 11.67 2.54 13.78
C ASP A 14 11.33 1.28 14.61
N ARG A 15 10.15 1.25 15.24
CA ARG A 15 9.68 0.16 16.11
C ARG A 15 9.23 -1.09 15.36
N THR A 16 8.81 -0.97 14.11
CA THR A 16 8.30 -2.09 13.32
C THR A 16 9.26 -2.54 12.23
N LEU A 17 10.34 -1.78 11.99
CA LEU A 17 11.28 -2.01 10.90
C LEU A 17 11.87 -3.42 10.91
N GLY A 18 12.22 -3.97 12.07
CA GLY A 18 12.74 -5.33 12.19
C GLY A 18 11.74 -6.40 11.74
N ASP A 19 10.47 -6.27 12.13
CA ASP A 19 9.41 -7.20 11.71
C ASP A 19 9.14 -7.09 10.21
N VAL A 20 9.14 -5.86 9.67
CA VAL A 20 8.95 -5.60 8.24
C VAL A 20 10.13 -6.16 7.43
N ALA A 21 11.37 -5.94 7.87
CA ALA A 21 12.56 -6.44 7.19
C ALA A 21 12.59 -7.98 7.16
N SER A 22 12.26 -8.62 8.28
CA SER A 22 12.15 -10.09 8.34
C SER A 22 11.06 -10.62 7.41
N PHE A 23 9.91 -9.95 7.34
CA PHE A 23 8.85 -10.34 6.41
C PHE A 23 9.24 -10.08 4.94
N CYS A 24 9.93 -8.98 4.64
CA CYS A 24 10.42 -8.72 3.28
C CYS A 24 11.43 -9.77 2.82
N ALA A 25 12.28 -10.30 3.71
CA ALA A 25 13.17 -11.41 3.37
C ALA A 25 12.41 -12.68 2.94
N GLU A 26 11.25 -12.96 3.58
CA GLU A 26 10.36 -14.05 3.16
C GLU A 26 9.74 -13.79 1.78
N LEU A 27 9.43 -12.53 1.46
CA LEU A 27 8.93 -12.14 0.14
C LEU A 27 10.02 -12.26 -0.93
N ASP A 28 11.24 -11.81 -0.62
CA ASP A 28 12.40 -11.88 -1.52
C ASP A 28 12.72 -13.35 -1.86
N ALA A 29 12.67 -14.26 -0.88
CA ALA A 29 12.84 -15.70 -1.10
C ALA A 29 11.79 -16.32 -2.04
N ARG A 30 10.63 -15.65 -2.21
CA ARG A 30 9.54 -16.02 -3.11
C ARG A 30 9.53 -15.22 -4.41
N GLY A 31 10.47 -14.29 -4.61
CA GLY A 31 10.49 -13.38 -5.75
C GLY A 31 9.31 -12.40 -5.78
N VAL A 32 8.74 -12.06 -4.62
CA VAL A 32 7.57 -11.18 -4.50
C VAL A 32 8.02 -9.78 -4.07
N PRO A 33 7.92 -8.75 -4.92
CA PRO A 33 8.20 -7.38 -4.50
C PRO A 33 7.07 -6.81 -3.62
N ALA A 34 7.41 -5.91 -2.72
CA ALA A 34 6.47 -5.28 -1.79
C ALA A 34 6.02 -3.89 -2.26
N SER A 35 4.78 -3.53 -1.93
CA SER A 35 4.29 -2.16 -1.96
C SER A 35 4.28 -1.58 -0.53
N LEU A 36 5.28 -0.76 -0.23
CA LEU A 36 5.49 -0.16 1.09
C LEU A 36 4.66 1.12 1.20
N LEU A 37 3.65 1.07 2.06
CA LEU A 37 2.69 2.13 2.32
C LEU A 37 3.26 3.07 3.39
N VAL A 38 3.85 4.18 2.94
CA VAL A 38 4.64 5.09 3.77
C VAL A 38 3.80 6.29 4.18
N ALA A 39 3.68 6.51 5.50
CA ALA A 39 3.08 7.69 6.08
C ALA A 39 4.17 8.58 6.69
N PRO A 40 4.22 9.90 6.40
CA PRO A 40 5.15 10.83 7.02
C PRO A 40 5.06 10.87 8.55
N ARG A 41 3.85 10.70 9.09
CA ARG A 41 3.57 10.69 10.54
C ARG A 41 2.65 9.55 10.91
N LEU A 42 2.94 8.92 12.04
CA LEU A 42 2.14 7.86 12.63
C LEU A 42 1.76 8.22 14.07
N LYS A 43 0.87 7.42 14.66
CA LYS A 43 0.47 7.54 16.07
C LYS A 43 1.67 7.45 17.02
N GLY A 44 1.51 8.03 18.21
CA GLY A 44 2.57 8.05 19.21
C GLY A 44 3.68 9.06 18.93
N GLY A 45 3.44 10.04 18.05
CA GLY A 45 4.37 11.13 17.77
C GLY A 45 5.50 10.76 16.80
N TYR A 46 5.42 9.61 16.13
CA TYR A 46 6.40 9.18 15.15
C TYR A 46 6.41 10.11 13.94
N ARG A 47 7.62 10.42 13.46
CA ARG A 47 7.85 11.20 12.25
C ARG A 47 8.98 10.58 11.44
N LEU A 48 8.70 10.29 10.17
CA LEU A 48 9.66 9.66 9.27
C LEU A 48 10.89 10.55 9.02
N ASP A 49 10.72 11.89 9.04
CA ASP A 49 11.82 12.86 8.89
C ASP A 49 12.82 12.87 10.07
N ARG A 50 12.52 12.15 11.15
CA ARG A 50 13.40 11.96 12.31
C ARG A 50 13.91 10.53 12.45
N ASP A 51 13.66 9.68 11.45
CA ASP A 51 14.06 8.27 11.43
C ASP A 51 14.89 7.97 10.16
N PRO A 52 16.18 8.39 10.16
CA PRO A 52 17.05 8.20 9.00
C PRO A 52 17.26 6.72 8.66
N ALA A 53 17.22 5.82 9.64
CA ALA A 53 17.41 4.39 9.42
C ALA A 53 16.25 3.78 8.62
N THR A 54 15.00 4.11 8.97
CA THR A 54 13.84 3.68 8.16
C THR A 54 13.84 4.32 6.78
N VAL A 55 14.23 5.60 6.66
CA VAL A 55 14.33 6.28 5.34
C VAL A 55 15.35 5.59 4.43
N GLU A 56 16.55 5.31 4.94
CA GLU A 56 17.60 4.61 4.19
C GLU A 56 17.13 3.20 3.79
N TRP A 57 16.49 2.48 4.71
CA TRP A 57 15.93 1.16 4.41
C TRP A 57 14.87 1.22 3.30
N LEU A 58 13.93 2.17 3.36
CA LEU A 58 12.92 2.37 2.31
C LEU A 58 13.56 2.72 0.96
N ALA A 59 14.59 3.56 0.94
CA ALA A 59 15.32 3.92 -0.27
C ALA A 59 16.00 2.69 -0.90
N ARG A 60 16.65 1.85 -0.10
CA ARG A 60 17.25 0.58 -0.57
C ARG A 60 16.20 -0.37 -1.12
N ARG A 61 15.07 -0.57 -0.42
CA ARG A 61 13.96 -1.40 -0.90
C ARG A 61 13.42 -0.91 -2.25
N ARG A 62 13.24 0.42 -2.41
CA ARG A 62 12.83 1.03 -3.68
C ARG A 62 13.82 0.73 -4.81
N SER A 63 15.13 0.85 -4.55
CA SER A 63 16.15 0.52 -5.56
C SER A 63 16.15 -0.98 -5.93
N GLY A 64 15.70 -1.84 -5.03
CA GLY A 64 15.53 -3.28 -5.25
C GLY A 64 14.23 -3.67 -5.96
N GLY A 65 13.36 -2.72 -6.31
CA GLY A 65 12.13 -2.98 -7.08
C GLY A 65 10.82 -2.86 -6.29
N ASP A 66 10.88 -2.61 -4.97
CA ASP A 66 9.69 -2.34 -4.17
C ASP A 66 9.07 -0.97 -4.54
N ALA A 67 7.76 -0.86 -4.41
CA ALA A 67 7.08 0.41 -4.58
C ALA A 67 7.01 1.18 -3.26
N ILE A 68 7.30 2.48 -3.31
CA ILE A 68 6.93 3.43 -2.26
C ILE A 68 5.58 4.06 -2.64
N VAL A 69 4.60 3.95 -1.76
CA VAL A 69 3.25 4.45 -1.96
C VAL A 69 2.90 5.36 -0.80
N LEU A 70 2.43 6.59 -1.09
CA LEU A 70 2.03 7.49 -0.03
C LEU A 70 0.77 6.95 0.66
N HIS A 71 0.81 6.88 1.99
CA HIS A 71 -0.27 6.34 2.81
C HIS A 71 -0.73 7.31 3.89
N GLY A 72 -1.19 8.47 3.43
CA GLY A 72 -1.69 9.54 4.29
C GLY A 72 -0.63 10.55 4.70
N TYR A 73 -0.97 11.43 5.63
CA TYR A 73 -0.06 12.47 6.14
C TYR A 73 0.13 12.37 7.65
N ASP A 74 -0.96 12.39 8.41
CA ASP A 74 -0.95 12.37 9.87
C ASP A 74 -2.06 11.48 10.43
N GLU A 75 -1.71 10.21 10.65
CA GLU A 75 -2.63 9.26 11.28
C GLU A 75 -2.90 9.60 12.75
N ALA A 76 -2.01 10.35 13.42
CA ALA A 76 -2.16 10.75 14.81
C ALA A 76 -3.24 11.84 15.00
N ALA A 77 -3.47 12.67 13.97
CA ALA A 77 -4.49 13.72 13.98
C ALA A 77 -5.93 13.21 13.70
N THR A 78 -6.12 11.92 13.44
CA THR A 78 -7.42 11.38 13.01
C THR A 78 -8.29 10.87 14.16
N LYS A 79 -9.60 11.21 14.13
CA LYS A 79 -10.60 10.69 15.08
C LYS A 79 -10.88 9.21 14.78
N LYS A 80 -10.93 8.40 15.85
CA LYS A 80 -10.83 6.92 15.96
C LYS A 80 -11.66 6.02 15.01
N ARG A 81 -12.52 6.51 14.11
CA ARG A 81 -13.47 5.67 13.36
C ARG A 81 -13.39 5.71 11.83
N ARG A 82 -12.70 6.69 11.23
CA ARG A 82 -12.58 6.81 9.77
C ARG A 82 -11.14 7.18 9.41
N GLY A 83 -10.62 6.60 8.32
CA GLY A 83 -9.29 6.94 7.80
C GLY A 83 -9.18 8.42 7.47
N GLU A 84 -7.95 8.96 7.51
CA GLU A 84 -7.66 10.40 7.42
C GLU A 84 -8.41 11.10 6.28
N PHE A 85 -8.45 10.47 5.11
CA PHE A 85 -8.99 11.02 3.87
C PHE A 85 -10.44 10.60 3.58
N ALA A 86 -11.06 9.80 4.45
CA ALA A 86 -12.38 9.22 4.19
C ALA A 86 -13.53 10.24 4.17
N SER A 87 -13.34 11.42 4.78
CA SER A 87 -14.40 12.45 4.87
C SER A 87 -13.91 13.87 4.64
N LEU A 88 -12.67 14.08 4.19
CA LEU A 88 -12.13 15.43 4.04
C LEU A 88 -12.74 16.18 2.86
N PRO A 89 -13.07 17.46 3.01
CA PRO A 89 -13.29 18.37 1.88
C PRO A 89 -12.04 18.46 1.01
N ALA A 90 -12.22 18.81 -0.28
CA ALA A 90 -11.12 18.86 -1.25
C ALA A 90 -9.97 19.81 -0.82
N HIS A 91 -10.29 20.94 -0.20
CA HIS A 91 -9.29 21.91 0.25
C HIS A 91 -8.42 21.36 1.39
N GLU A 92 -9.02 20.73 2.40
CA GLU A 92 -8.27 20.10 3.49
C GLU A 92 -7.45 18.91 3.01
N ALA A 93 -8.02 18.07 2.14
CA ALA A 93 -7.30 16.96 1.53
C ALA A 93 -6.07 17.48 0.75
N ASN A 94 -6.23 18.58 0.01
CA ASN A 94 -5.14 19.20 -0.74
C ASN A 94 -3.98 19.64 0.17
N LEU A 95 -4.26 20.32 1.29
CA LEU A 95 -3.23 20.76 2.23
C LEU A 95 -2.44 19.58 2.82
N ARG A 96 -3.13 18.49 3.18
CA ARG A 96 -2.47 17.30 3.75
C ARG A 96 -1.67 16.54 2.71
N LEU A 97 -2.19 16.37 1.50
CA LEU A 97 -1.46 15.75 0.39
C LEU A 97 -0.21 16.55 0.03
N MET A 98 -0.31 17.89 -0.03
CA MET A 98 0.83 18.76 -0.31
C MET A 98 1.90 18.66 0.78
N GLY A 99 1.50 18.66 2.06
CA GLY A 99 2.43 18.48 3.18
C GLY A 99 3.13 17.11 3.13
N ALA A 100 2.38 16.06 2.82
CA ALA A 100 2.91 14.72 2.71
C ALA A 100 3.89 14.55 1.54
N ASP A 101 3.53 15.04 0.34
CA ASP A 101 4.39 15.01 -0.84
C ASP A 101 5.69 15.77 -0.56
N ARG A 102 5.64 16.94 0.10
CA ARG A 102 6.83 17.69 0.48
C ARG A 102 7.75 16.95 1.43
N VAL A 103 7.21 16.27 2.44
CA VAL A 103 8.04 15.48 3.37
C VAL A 103 8.72 14.33 2.63
N LEU A 104 7.99 13.57 1.82
CA LEU A 104 8.59 12.47 1.05
C LEU A 104 9.58 12.98 -0.01
N GLU A 105 9.33 14.14 -0.61
CA GLU A 105 10.26 14.80 -1.53
C GLU A 105 11.58 15.16 -0.84
N HIS A 106 11.52 15.78 0.35
CA HIS A 106 12.72 16.10 1.12
C HIS A 106 13.54 14.86 1.50
N LEU A 107 12.87 13.72 1.70
CA LEU A 107 13.50 12.45 2.03
C LEU A 107 13.91 11.63 0.79
N SER A 108 13.80 12.18 -0.42
CA SER A 108 14.05 11.46 -1.69
C SER A 108 13.18 10.19 -1.90
N LEU A 109 12.03 10.13 -1.22
CA LEU A 109 11.04 9.05 -1.29
C LEU A 109 9.80 9.45 -2.10
N ARG A 110 9.86 10.56 -2.85
CA ARG A 110 8.73 11.08 -3.62
C ARG A 110 8.11 10.01 -4.53
N THR A 111 6.78 9.95 -4.52
CA THR A 111 5.99 8.97 -5.28
C THR A 111 4.73 9.63 -5.85
N ARG A 112 4.20 9.05 -6.93
CA ARG A 112 2.93 9.47 -7.56
C ARG A 112 1.79 8.48 -7.29
N LEU A 113 2.03 7.54 -6.38
CA LEU A 113 1.10 6.50 -5.98
C LEU A 113 0.53 6.86 -4.61
N PHE A 114 -0.78 6.74 -4.46
CA PHE A 114 -1.46 6.97 -3.20
C PHE A 114 -2.30 5.76 -2.83
N ALA A 115 -2.15 5.27 -1.61
CA ALA A 115 -3.04 4.30 -1.00
C ALA A 115 -3.79 4.98 0.13
N ALA A 116 -5.11 4.84 0.15
CA ALA A 116 -5.94 5.48 1.16
C ALA A 116 -5.72 4.89 2.55
N PRO A 117 -5.37 5.68 3.59
CA PRO A 117 -5.38 5.19 4.97
C PRO A 117 -6.75 4.61 5.34
N GLY A 118 -6.78 3.38 5.85
CA GLY A 118 -8.05 2.67 6.10
C GLY A 118 -8.87 2.40 4.83
N TRP A 119 -8.24 2.43 3.66
CA TRP A 119 -8.76 2.04 2.35
C TRP A 119 -9.97 2.83 1.85
N THR A 120 -10.22 4.02 2.41
CA THR A 120 -11.38 4.85 2.05
C THR A 120 -10.96 6.28 1.77
N VAL A 121 -11.46 6.86 0.68
CA VAL A 121 -11.26 8.28 0.31
C VAL A 121 -12.60 8.97 0.09
N SER A 122 -12.64 10.26 0.40
CA SER A 122 -13.74 11.14 0.03
C SER A 122 -13.67 11.54 -1.46
N PRO A 123 -14.78 11.94 -2.09
CA PRO A 123 -14.77 12.53 -3.44
C PRO A 123 -13.85 13.76 -3.54
N GLY A 124 -13.76 14.55 -2.46
CA GLY A 124 -12.85 15.69 -2.37
C GLY A 124 -11.38 15.27 -2.43
N THR A 125 -11.02 14.16 -1.79
CA THR A 125 -9.66 13.61 -1.87
C THR A 125 -9.35 13.10 -3.28
N VAL A 126 -10.27 12.36 -3.90
CA VAL A 126 -10.11 11.90 -5.30
C VAL A 126 -9.85 13.08 -6.23
N THR A 127 -10.56 14.19 -6.04
CA THR A 127 -10.37 15.43 -6.81
C THR A 127 -9.03 16.12 -6.52
N ALA A 128 -8.54 16.06 -5.28
CA ALA A 128 -7.29 16.70 -4.86
C ALA A 128 -6.03 15.93 -5.28
N LEU A 129 -6.12 14.60 -5.44
CA LEU A 129 -4.97 13.76 -5.78
C LEU A 129 -4.25 14.17 -7.08
N PRO A 130 -4.93 14.30 -8.24
CA PRO A 130 -4.26 14.73 -9.48
C PRO A 130 -3.60 16.10 -9.39
N ARG A 131 -4.22 17.03 -8.65
CA ARG A 131 -3.72 18.41 -8.43
C ARG A 131 -2.39 18.42 -7.68
N ASN A 132 -2.16 17.43 -6.82
CA ASN A 132 -0.90 17.24 -6.10
C ASN A 132 0.07 16.29 -6.85
N GLY A 133 -0.22 15.97 -8.11
CA GLY A 133 0.66 15.17 -8.95
C GLY A 133 0.49 13.66 -8.81
N PHE A 134 -0.42 13.16 -7.97
CA PHE A 134 -0.71 11.72 -7.91
C PHE A 134 -1.34 11.24 -9.21
N ARG A 135 -1.06 9.98 -9.56
CA ARG A 135 -1.45 9.35 -10.82
C ARG A 135 -2.19 8.04 -10.62
N LEU A 136 -2.03 7.42 -9.46
CA LEU A 136 -2.70 6.18 -9.10
C LEU A 136 -3.25 6.28 -7.68
N LEU A 137 -4.50 5.84 -7.51
CA LEU A 137 -5.19 5.67 -6.24
C LEU A 137 -5.47 4.18 -6.01
N ALA A 138 -4.99 3.64 -4.90
CA ALA A 138 -5.36 2.33 -4.39
C ALA A 138 -6.31 2.50 -3.20
N ASP A 139 -7.54 2.00 -3.31
CA ASP A 139 -8.55 2.01 -2.25
C ASP A 139 -9.07 0.60 -1.95
N LEU A 140 -10.12 0.47 -1.15
CA LEU A 140 -10.69 -0.80 -0.73
C LEU A 140 -11.14 -1.68 -1.91
N ASN A 141 -11.70 -1.07 -2.96
CA ASN A 141 -12.42 -1.79 -4.01
C ASN A 141 -11.69 -1.82 -5.35
N GLY A 142 -10.64 -1.02 -5.51
CA GLY A 142 -9.86 -1.07 -6.73
C GLY A 142 -8.60 -0.23 -6.76
N VAL A 143 -8.02 -0.21 -7.96
CA VAL A 143 -6.86 0.60 -8.34
C VAL A 143 -7.30 1.50 -9.48
N THR A 144 -7.31 2.80 -9.22
CA THR A 144 -7.76 3.83 -10.15
C THR A 144 -6.58 4.56 -10.74
N ASP A 145 -6.48 4.55 -12.06
CA ASP A 145 -5.63 5.47 -12.81
C ASP A 145 -6.30 6.83 -12.84
N LEU A 146 -5.71 7.80 -12.14
CA LEU A 146 -6.26 9.13 -11.98
C LEU A 146 -6.10 10.01 -13.22
N VAL A 147 -5.24 9.62 -14.16
CA VAL A 147 -5.07 10.32 -15.45
C VAL A 147 -6.06 9.79 -16.47
N ARG A 148 -6.20 8.47 -16.55
CA ARG A 148 -7.07 7.78 -17.52
C ARG A 148 -8.52 7.70 -17.05
N GLY A 149 -8.79 7.91 -15.77
CA GLY A 149 -10.13 7.76 -15.19
C GLY A 149 -10.62 6.31 -15.12
N THR A 150 -9.73 5.34 -15.29
CA THR A 150 -10.05 3.91 -15.34
C THR A 150 -9.77 3.22 -14.01
N THR A 151 -10.67 2.37 -13.55
CA THR A 151 -10.51 1.61 -12.32
C THR A 151 -10.46 0.11 -12.60
N THR A 152 -9.38 -0.53 -12.18
CA THR A 152 -9.31 -1.99 -12.07
C THR A 152 -9.98 -2.40 -10.76
N ARG A 153 -11.13 -3.07 -10.85
CA ARG A 153 -11.86 -3.56 -9.67
C ARG A 153 -11.13 -4.76 -9.08
N ALA A 154 -10.68 -4.60 -7.84
CA ALA A 154 -9.94 -5.63 -7.12
C ALA A 154 -10.01 -5.28 -5.64
N ARG A 155 -10.77 -6.03 -4.85
CA ARG A 155 -10.90 -5.75 -3.41
C ARG A 155 -9.60 -6.11 -2.70
N VAL A 156 -9.08 -5.20 -1.87
CA VAL A 156 -7.99 -5.54 -0.95
C VAL A 156 -8.54 -6.24 0.28
N VAL A 157 -7.86 -7.31 0.69
CA VAL A 157 -8.06 -7.98 1.97
C VAL A 157 -6.80 -7.82 2.80
N GLY A 158 -6.92 -7.73 4.11
CA GLY A 158 -5.72 -7.48 4.91
C GLY A 158 -5.91 -7.66 6.39
N ILE A 159 -4.86 -7.38 7.16
CA ILE A 159 -4.80 -7.53 8.61
C ILE A 159 -4.34 -6.22 9.24
N GLY A 160 -5.18 -5.65 10.11
CA GLY A 160 -4.98 -4.32 10.68
C GLY A 160 -5.35 -3.17 9.75
N GLU A 161 -5.14 -1.92 10.20
CA GLU A 161 -5.38 -0.68 9.44
C GLU A 161 -6.73 -0.63 8.68
N GLY A 162 -7.82 -0.80 9.42
CA GLY A 162 -9.18 -0.89 8.87
C GLY A 162 -9.70 -2.33 8.76
N PHE A 163 -8.82 -3.32 8.89
CA PHE A 163 -9.18 -4.74 8.99
C PHE A 163 -9.02 -5.30 10.42
N LEU A 164 -9.70 -6.43 10.64
CA LEU A 164 -9.58 -7.26 11.83
C LEU A 164 -8.22 -7.99 11.89
N SER A 165 -7.89 -8.62 13.02
CA SER A 165 -6.61 -9.33 13.19
C SER A 165 -6.69 -10.64 13.98
N GLU A 166 -7.91 -11.08 14.27
CA GLU A 166 -8.23 -12.30 14.99
C GLU A 166 -7.92 -13.55 14.12
N PRO A 167 -7.67 -14.73 14.72
CA PRO A 167 -7.32 -15.93 13.95
C PRO A 167 -8.34 -16.33 12.88
N TRP A 168 -9.64 -16.22 13.17
CA TRP A 168 -10.69 -16.51 12.21
C TRP A 168 -10.67 -15.54 11.00
N TRP A 169 -10.26 -14.29 11.23
CA TRP A 169 -10.09 -13.29 10.17
C TRP A 169 -8.88 -13.59 9.31
N CYS A 170 -7.78 -14.02 9.92
CA CYS A 170 -6.59 -14.47 9.19
C CYS A 170 -6.93 -15.57 8.18
N ARG A 171 -7.75 -16.55 8.58
CA ARG A 171 -8.29 -17.57 7.66
C ARG A 171 -9.13 -16.97 6.55
N THR A 172 -9.93 -15.94 6.84
CA THR A 172 -10.75 -15.24 5.84
C THR A 172 -9.90 -14.55 4.78
N VAL A 173 -8.78 -13.93 5.18
CA VAL A 173 -7.81 -13.31 4.26
C VAL A 173 -7.25 -14.35 3.29
N VAL A 174 -6.77 -15.49 3.80
CA VAL A 174 -6.24 -16.60 2.99
C VAL A 174 -7.27 -17.09 1.97
N LEU A 175 -8.49 -17.40 2.42
CA LEU A 175 -9.56 -17.90 1.54
C LEU A 175 -10.03 -16.87 0.51
N ALA A 176 -9.96 -15.57 0.83
CA ALA A 176 -10.31 -14.51 -0.10
C ALA A 176 -9.23 -14.31 -1.17
N ALA A 177 -7.96 -14.40 -0.80
CA ALA A 177 -6.84 -14.35 -1.73
C ALA A 177 -6.89 -15.54 -2.70
N GLU A 178 -7.03 -16.77 -2.18
CA GLU A 178 -7.13 -17.99 -2.99
C GLU A 178 -8.28 -17.91 -4.00
N ARG A 179 -9.48 -17.51 -3.56
CA ARG A 179 -10.65 -17.38 -4.45
C ARG A 179 -10.41 -16.39 -5.59
N THR A 180 -9.68 -15.30 -5.31
CA THR A 180 -9.35 -14.29 -6.32
C THR A 180 -8.30 -14.83 -7.29
N ALA A 181 -7.27 -15.50 -6.77
CA ALA A 181 -6.20 -16.12 -7.56
C ALA A 181 -6.73 -17.20 -8.51
N ARG A 182 -7.62 -18.08 -8.03
CA ARG A 182 -8.30 -19.12 -8.83
C ARG A 182 -9.11 -18.59 -10.01
N ARG A 183 -9.49 -17.32 -9.97
CA ARG A 183 -10.26 -16.65 -11.02
C ARG A 183 -9.38 -15.77 -11.92
N GLU A 184 -8.06 -15.97 -11.86
CA GLU A 184 -7.09 -15.16 -12.61
C GLU A 184 -7.23 -13.66 -12.31
N GLY A 185 -7.67 -13.31 -11.10
CA GLY A 185 -7.92 -11.93 -10.69
C GLY A 185 -6.68 -11.21 -10.14
N LEU A 186 -6.84 -9.92 -9.84
CA LEU A 186 -5.86 -9.14 -9.09
C LEU A 186 -6.05 -9.37 -7.57
N VAL A 187 -5.18 -10.20 -6.99
CA VAL A 187 -5.06 -10.44 -5.55
C VAL A 187 -4.34 -9.27 -4.90
N ARG A 188 -5.00 -8.64 -3.92
CA ARG A 188 -4.43 -7.54 -3.12
C ARG A 188 -4.48 -7.91 -1.65
N VAL A 189 -3.32 -8.19 -1.06
CA VAL A 189 -3.18 -8.49 0.37
C VAL A 189 -2.43 -7.36 1.07
N ALA A 190 -2.88 -6.99 2.28
CA ALA A 190 -2.27 -5.91 3.04
C ALA A 190 -2.08 -6.27 4.52
N VAL A 191 -1.00 -5.78 5.14
CA VAL A 191 -0.76 -5.97 6.58
C VAL A 191 -0.16 -4.71 7.20
N ALA A 192 -0.71 -4.31 8.34
CA ALA A 192 -0.07 -3.30 9.18
C ALA A 192 1.08 -3.92 9.97
N ALA A 193 2.27 -3.33 9.87
CA ALA A 193 3.54 -3.92 10.30
C ALA A 193 3.54 -4.45 11.74
N LYS A 194 2.86 -3.78 12.68
CA LYS A 194 2.75 -4.22 14.08
C LYS A 194 2.18 -5.63 14.25
N HIS A 195 1.42 -6.14 13.27
CA HIS A 195 0.85 -7.48 13.30
C HIS A 195 1.82 -8.56 12.82
N LEU A 196 2.90 -8.20 12.09
CA LEU A 196 3.90 -9.15 11.59
C LEU A 196 4.70 -9.84 12.70
N ARG A 197 4.82 -9.21 13.88
CA ARG A 197 5.42 -9.86 15.06
C ARG A 197 4.62 -11.05 15.59
N ARG A 198 3.35 -11.15 15.21
CA ARG A 198 2.45 -12.22 15.69
C ARG A 198 2.47 -13.36 14.67
N PRO A 199 2.74 -14.61 15.11
CA PRO A 199 2.82 -15.76 14.20
C PRO A 199 1.56 -15.96 13.34
N GLY A 200 0.36 -15.81 13.90
CA GLY A 200 -0.90 -16.01 13.16
C GLY A 200 -1.08 -15.08 11.95
N PRO A 201 -1.12 -13.75 12.13
CA PRO A 201 -1.17 -12.79 11.03
C PRO A 201 -0.02 -12.94 10.02
N ARG A 202 1.21 -13.17 10.49
CA ARG A 202 2.37 -13.35 9.62
C ARG A 202 2.20 -14.58 8.74
N GLN A 203 1.85 -15.73 9.33
CA GLN A 203 1.65 -16.97 8.59
C GLN A 203 0.51 -16.84 7.59
N ALA A 204 -0.62 -16.22 7.97
CA ALA A 204 -1.74 -16.02 7.06
C ALA A 204 -1.40 -15.14 5.85
N MET A 205 -0.51 -14.15 6.02
CA MET A 205 0.00 -13.39 4.87
C MET A 205 0.86 -14.27 3.95
N LEU A 206 1.75 -15.09 4.52
CA LEU A 206 2.58 -16.02 3.74
C LEU A 206 1.71 -17.07 3.02
N ASP A 207 0.74 -17.67 3.69
CA ASP A 207 -0.19 -18.64 3.10
C ASP A 207 -0.99 -18.03 1.95
N ALA A 208 -1.45 -16.78 2.09
CA ALA A 208 -2.17 -16.08 1.03
C ALA A 208 -1.28 -15.79 -0.19
N ILE A 209 0.01 -15.49 0.03
CA ILE A 209 1.01 -15.31 -1.03
C ILE A 209 1.30 -16.63 -1.72
N ASP A 210 1.59 -17.68 -0.95
CA ASP A 210 1.95 -19.00 -1.46
C ASP A 210 0.80 -19.60 -2.28
N LEU A 211 -0.46 -19.41 -1.87
CA LEU A 211 -1.63 -19.81 -2.67
C LEU A 211 -1.79 -18.99 -3.95
N ALA A 212 -1.52 -17.68 -3.92
CA ALA A 212 -1.58 -16.87 -5.13
C ALA A 212 -0.49 -17.29 -6.14
N LEU A 213 0.72 -17.58 -5.66
CA LEU A 213 1.83 -18.10 -6.48
C LEU A 213 1.52 -19.51 -7.03
N LEU A 214 0.93 -20.39 -6.23
CA LEU A 214 0.47 -21.71 -6.67
C LEU A 214 -0.48 -21.60 -7.87
N HIS A 215 -1.38 -20.62 -7.82
CA HIS A 215 -2.30 -20.28 -8.92
C HIS A 215 -1.67 -19.41 -10.02
N GLN A 216 -0.34 -19.34 -10.10
CA GLN A 216 0.41 -18.65 -11.15
C GLN A 216 0.09 -17.15 -11.24
N CYS A 217 -0.26 -16.51 -10.12
CA CYS A 217 -0.38 -15.06 -10.09
C CYS A 217 1.00 -14.42 -10.22
N GLU A 218 1.16 -13.49 -11.16
CA GLU A 218 2.38 -12.70 -11.34
C GLU A 218 2.53 -11.70 -10.18
N PRO A 219 3.63 -11.76 -9.41
CA PRO A 219 3.91 -10.76 -8.38
C PRO A 219 4.19 -9.40 -9.00
N VAL A 220 3.44 -8.38 -8.58
CA VAL A 220 3.58 -7.01 -9.05
C VAL A 220 3.46 -6.03 -7.89
N VAL A 221 3.94 -4.81 -8.10
CA VAL A 221 3.73 -3.70 -7.17
C VAL A 221 2.72 -2.71 -7.73
N TYR A 222 2.15 -1.85 -6.88
CA TYR A 222 1.47 -0.67 -7.39
C TYR A 222 2.45 0.14 -8.22
N ARG A 223 2.10 0.38 -9.48
CA ARG A 223 2.89 1.17 -10.42
C ARG A 223 1.97 1.92 -11.35
N TRP A 224 2.33 3.14 -11.68
CA TRP A 224 1.70 3.88 -12.76
C TRP A 224 2.68 3.92 -13.92
N ARG A 225 2.35 3.21 -15.01
CA ARG A 225 3.07 3.36 -16.27
C ARG A 225 2.49 4.58 -16.99
N GLY A 226 3.37 5.48 -17.41
CA GLY A 226 3.00 6.60 -18.28
C GLY A 226 2.33 6.10 -19.56
N PHE A 227 1.86 7.01 -20.41
CA PHE A 227 1.51 6.60 -21.77
C PHE A 227 2.76 5.95 -22.37
N SER A 228 2.64 4.69 -22.81
CA SER A 228 3.55 4.24 -23.84
C SER A 228 3.26 5.18 -24.99
N ALA A 229 4.19 6.08 -25.33
CA ALA A 229 4.16 6.63 -26.66
C ALA A 229 4.13 5.41 -27.58
N LEU A 230 3.07 5.29 -28.38
CA LEU A 230 3.09 4.41 -29.54
C LEU A 230 4.32 4.84 -30.33
N THR A 231 5.43 4.14 -30.11
CA THR A 231 6.60 4.17 -30.98
C THR A 231 6.49 2.94 -31.86
N GLU A 232 5.30 2.77 -32.45
CA GLU A 232 5.05 1.96 -33.63
C GLU A 232 4.66 2.95 -34.73
N ALA A 233 5.68 3.59 -35.31
CA ALA A 233 5.68 4.15 -36.65
C ALA A 233 7.04 4.83 -36.91
N ALA A 234 8.03 4.02 -37.32
CA ALA A 234 9.06 4.36 -38.31
C ALA A 234 9.83 3.09 -38.66
#